data_AF-A0AAV5MSY5-F1
#
_entry.id   AF-A0AAV5MSY5-F1
#
_cell.length_a   1.000
_cell.length_b   1.000
_cell.length_c   1.000
_cell.angle_alpha   90.00
_cell.angle_beta   90.00
_cell.angle_gamma   90.00
#
_symmetry.space_group_name_H-M   'P 1'
#
loop_
_entity.id
_entity.type
_entity.pdbx_description
1 polymer ?
#
loop_
_entity_poly.entity_id
_entity_poly.type
_entity_poly.pdbx_seq_one_letter_code
_entity_poly.pdbx_strand_id
1 'polypeptide(L)'
;MATSNLEASSTDVSQFNHTPFYCEENVYLLCKKLCANGVADAQGSDLFVVFIANEKKQIPLWHQKASNRADGIILWDYHVICIQRKRDGDSHLVWDLDSSLPFPSPLATYVSETIRPSFQLFSEYQRFFRVVHAPIFLRCFASDRRHMRDSAGNWIAEPPAYESIVAEGKCIRKP
;
A
#
# COMPACT_ATOMS: atom_id res chain seq x y z
N MET A 1 -11.07 38.32 1.30
CA MET A 1 -10.02 37.27 1.39
C MET A 1 -10.67 35.98 0.95
N ALA A 2 -10.30 35.45 -0.22
CA ALA A 2 -10.87 34.23 -0.75
C ALA A 2 -10.05 33.04 -0.21
N THR A 3 -10.64 32.26 0.69
CA THR A 3 -10.15 30.93 1.04
C THR A 3 -10.47 30.02 -0.13
N SER A 4 -9.46 29.69 -0.93
CA SER A 4 -9.60 28.68 -1.98
C SER A 4 -9.58 27.29 -1.32
N ASN A 5 -10.71 26.60 -1.39
CA ASN A 5 -10.78 25.17 -1.11
C ASN A 5 -9.94 24.45 -2.17
N LEU A 6 -8.80 23.89 -1.77
CA LEU A 6 -8.20 22.78 -2.52
C LEU A 6 -9.05 21.53 -2.22
N GLU A 7 -10.15 21.37 -2.95
CA GLU A 7 -10.76 20.06 -3.11
C GLU A 7 -9.74 19.20 -3.88
N ALA A 8 -8.99 18.37 -3.16
CA ALA A 8 -8.26 17.28 -3.77
C ALA A 8 -9.29 16.43 -4.52
N SER A 9 -9.25 16.42 -5.85
CA SER A 9 -10.16 15.60 -6.64
C SER A 9 -10.04 14.16 -6.18
N SER A 10 -11.08 13.61 -5.57
CA SER A 10 -11.11 12.22 -5.16
C SER A 10 -10.94 11.36 -6.42
N THR A 11 -9.93 10.49 -6.43
CA THR A 11 -9.77 9.54 -7.52
C THR A 11 -10.71 8.38 -7.25
N ASP A 12 -11.48 7.96 -8.24
CA ASP A 12 -12.36 6.80 -8.09
C ASP A 12 -11.54 5.53 -7.93
N VAL A 13 -11.60 4.93 -6.74
CA VAL A 13 -10.87 3.71 -6.37
C VAL A 13 -11.27 2.52 -7.23
N SER A 14 -12.50 2.50 -7.77
CA SER A 14 -13.03 1.41 -8.60
C SER A 14 -12.25 1.22 -9.90
N GLN A 15 -11.49 2.24 -10.31
CA GLN A 15 -10.65 2.18 -11.49
C GLN A 15 -9.44 1.27 -11.27
N PHE A 16 -9.02 0.98 -10.03
CA PHE A 16 -7.81 0.22 -9.77
C PHE A 16 -8.10 -1.26 -9.55
N ASN A 17 -7.19 -2.11 -10.04
CA ASN A 17 -7.23 -3.54 -9.74
C ASN A 17 -7.02 -3.73 -8.23
N HIS A 18 -7.96 -4.43 -7.60
CA HIS A 18 -7.90 -4.76 -6.19
C HIS A 18 -8.31 -6.20 -5.99
N THR A 19 -7.45 -6.96 -5.32
CA THR A 19 -7.73 -8.29 -4.81
C THR A 19 -7.41 -8.27 -3.32
N PRO A 20 -8.41 -8.43 -2.43
CA PRO A 20 -8.18 -8.45 -0.99
C PRO A 20 -7.08 -9.45 -0.61
N PHE A 21 -6.24 -9.09 0.37
CA PHE A 21 -5.10 -9.89 0.84
C PHE A 21 -3.89 -10.00 -0.11
N TYR A 22 -3.91 -9.34 -1.27
CA TYR A 22 -2.78 -9.26 -2.21
C TYR A 22 -2.30 -7.80 -2.38
N CYS A 23 -2.17 -7.08 -1.26
CA CYS A 23 -1.85 -5.65 -1.23
C CYS A 23 -0.55 -5.31 -1.98
N GLU A 24 0.43 -6.20 -1.99
CA GLU A 24 1.69 -6.11 -2.72
C GLU A 24 1.50 -6.13 -4.24
N GLU A 25 0.60 -6.98 -4.77
CA GLU A 25 0.27 -7.02 -6.20
C GLU A 25 -0.65 -5.86 -6.59
N ASN A 26 -1.58 -5.49 -5.71
CA ASN A 26 -2.45 -4.33 -5.87
C ASN A 26 -1.62 -3.04 -6.01
N VAL A 27 -0.62 -2.85 -5.14
CA VAL A 27 0.29 -1.69 -5.20
C VAL A 27 1.18 -1.73 -6.45
N TYR A 28 1.63 -2.90 -6.89
CA TYR A 28 2.35 -3.04 -8.16
C TYR A 28 1.53 -2.53 -9.34
N LEU A 29 0.28 -2.99 -9.47
CA LEU A 29 -0.61 -2.56 -10.56
C LEU A 29 -1.02 -1.09 -10.44
N LEU A 30 -1.27 -0.63 -9.22
CA LEU A 30 -1.53 0.77 -8.90
C LEU A 30 -0.38 1.67 -9.37
N CYS A 31 0.86 1.36 -9.04
CA CYS A 31 2.03 2.12 -9.50
C CYS A 31 2.09 2.20 -11.03
N LYS A 32 1.91 1.07 -11.74
CA LYS A 32 1.88 1.07 -13.22
C LYS A 32 0.76 1.94 -13.76
N LYS A 33 -0.43 1.87 -13.17
CA LYS A 33 -1.58 2.66 -13.60
C LYS A 33 -1.40 4.16 -13.35
N LEU A 34 -0.84 4.54 -12.21
CA LEU A 34 -0.52 5.95 -11.92
C LEU A 34 0.48 6.53 -12.93
N CYS A 35 1.51 5.76 -13.30
CA CYS A 35 2.47 6.17 -14.33
C CYS A 35 1.80 6.27 -15.72
N ALA A 36 1.00 5.28 -16.11
CA ALA A 36 0.32 5.25 -17.40
C ALA A 36 -0.69 6.39 -17.58
N ASN A 37 -1.38 6.78 -16.51
CA ASN A 37 -2.37 7.87 -16.53
C ASN A 37 -1.74 9.25 -16.38
N GLY A 38 -0.41 9.36 -16.25
CA GLY A 38 0.29 10.63 -16.04
C GLY A 38 0.04 11.27 -14.67
N VAL A 39 -0.50 10.52 -13.71
CA VAL A 39 -0.68 10.98 -12.32
C VAL A 39 0.66 10.99 -11.58
N ALA A 40 1.51 10.02 -11.87
CA ALA A 40 2.89 9.91 -11.42
C ALA A 40 3.87 10.15 -12.57
N ASP A 41 5.14 10.31 -12.24
CA ASP A 41 6.21 10.33 -13.23
C ASP A 41 6.18 9.06 -14.09
N ALA A 42 6.51 9.16 -15.38
CA ALA A 42 6.41 8.03 -16.31
C ALA A 42 7.27 6.82 -15.90
N GLN A 43 8.37 7.05 -15.18
CA GLN A 43 9.22 5.98 -14.64
C GLN A 43 8.86 5.62 -13.20
N GLY A 44 7.86 6.26 -12.59
CA GLY A 44 7.50 6.13 -11.19
C GLY A 44 8.54 6.72 -10.24
N SER A 45 9.38 7.65 -10.71
CA SER A 45 10.50 8.18 -9.90
C SER A 45 10.05 9.01 -8.69
N ASP A 46 8.80 9.45 -8.67
CA ASP A 46 8.11 10.11 -7.56
C ASP A 46 7.32 9.14 -6.66
N LEU A 47 7.34 7.83 -6.93
CA LEU A 47 6.61 6.82 -6.18
C LEU A 47 7.53 5.97 -5.29
N PHE A 48 7.02 5.61 -4.12
CA PHE A 48 7.69 4.78 -3.13
C PHE A 48 6.71 3.72 -2.61
N VAL A 49 7.08 2.45 -2.75
CA VAL A 49 6.32 1.34 -2.19
C VAL A 49 6.78 1.07 -0.78
N VAL A 50 5.86 1.05 0.17
CA VAL A 50 6.16 0.89 1.59
C VAL A 50 5.53 -0.39 2.10
N PHE A 51 6.39 -1.30 2.54
CA PHE A 51 6.00 -2.49 3.28
C PHE A 51 5.95 -2.15 4.77
N ILE A 52 4.82 -2.44 5.39
CA ILE A 52 4.60 -2.27 6.83
C ILE A 52 4.46 -3.66 7.41
N ALA A 53 5.33 -4.03 8.35
CA ALA A 53 5.32 -5.35 8.96
C ALA A 53 6.01 -5.32 10.33
N ASN A 54 5.99 -6.45 11.02
CA ASN A 54 6.87 -6.70 12.15
C ASN A 54 7.21 -8.18 12.30
N GLU A 55 8.10 -8.50 13.24
CA GLU A 55 8.56 -9.88 13.47
C GLU A 55 7.43 -10.82 13.89
N LYS A 56 6.41 -10.29 14.56
CA LYS A 56 5.26 -11.07 15.04
C LYS A 56 4.16 -11.23 14.01
N LYS A 57 4.27 -10.59 12.84
CA LYS A 57 3.21 -10.54 11.83
C LYS A 57 1.89 -10.06 12.44
N GLN A 58 1.97 -8.99 13.22
CA GLN A 58 0.86 -8.42 13.97
C GLN A 58 1.02 -6.91 14.03
N ILE A 59 0.63 -6.21 12.96
CA ILE A 59 0.70 -4.76 12.87
C ILE A 59 -0.71 -4.14 12.91
N PRO A 60 -1.03 -3.32 13.93
CA PRO A 60 -2.32 -2.66 14.00
C PRO A 60 -2.35 -1.44 13.06
N LEU A 61 -3.33 -1.42 12.17
CA LEU A 61 -3.66 -0.30 11.28
C LEU A 61 -5.13 0.08 11.45
N TRP A 62 -5.41 1.37 11.59
CA TRP A 62 -6.76 1.92 11.71
C TRP A 62 -7.31 2.39 10.36
N HIS A 63 -8.62 2.63 10.31
CA HIS A 63 -9.33 3.04 9.09
C HIS A 63 -9.09 2.08 7.91
N GLN A 64 -9.33 0.79 8.16
CA GLN A 64 -9.19 -0.28 7.17
C GLN A 64 -10.58 -0.82 6.79
N LYS A 65 -10.87 -0.93 5.50
CA LYS A 65 -12.17 -1.37 4.96
C LYS A 65 -12.59 -2.77 5.42
N ALA A 66 -11.61 -3.64 5.71
CA ALA A 66 -11.86 -5.00 6.17
C ALA A 66 -12.36 -5.07 7.63
N SER A 67 -12.28 -3.98 8.39
CA SER A 67 -12.73 -3.96 9.79
C SER A 67 -14.24 -3.81 9.90
N ASN A 68 -14.85 -4.69 10.70
CA ASN A 68 -16.24 -4.57 11.13
C ASN A 68 -16.41 -3.67 12.38
N ARG A 69 -15.31 -3.18 12.94
CA ARG A 69 -15.30 -2.30 14.12
C ARG A 69 -15.41 -0.84 13.70
N ALA A 70 -16.05 -0.02 14.54
CA ALA A 70 -16.25 1.40 14.28
C ALA A 70 -14.94 2.22 14.19
N ASP A 71 -13.88 1.78 14.88
CA ASP A 71 -12.54 2.37 14.83
C ASP A 71 -11.73 1.92 13.58
N GLY A 72 -12.25 0.96 12.81
CA GLY A 72 -11.62 0.51 11.58
C GLY A 72 -10.30 -0.26 11.79
N ILE A 73 -10.02 -0.76 13.00
CA ILE A 73 -8.75 -1.42 13.30
C ILE A 73 -8.67 -2.84 12.74
N ILE A 74 -7.58 -3.15 12.05
CA ILE A 74 -7.18 -4.50 11.64
C ILE A 74 -5.78 -4.81 12.13
N LEU A 75 -5.55 -6.07 12.52
CA LEU A 75 -4.23 -6.60 12.82
C LEU A 75 -3.73 -7.39 11.60
N TRP A 76 -2.88 -6.76 10.79
CA TRP A 76 -2.32 -7.37 9.59
C TRP A 76 -1.04 -8.15 9.91
N ASP A 77 -0.74 -9.17 9.10
CA ASP A 77 0.59 -9.80 9.10
C ASP A 77 1.63 -8.89 8.45
N TYR A 78 1.26 -8.28 7.33
CA TYR A 78 1.92 -7.14 6.72
C TYR A 78 0.92 -6.34 5.87
N HIS A 79 1.26 -5.12 5.52
CA HIS A 79 0.49 -4.31 4.57
C HIS A 79 1.42 -3.57 3.61
N VAL A 80 0.94 -3.27 2.41
CA VAL A 80 1.71 -2.53 1.40
C VAL A 80 0.91 -1.34 0.92
N ILE A 81 1.56 -0.18 0.90
CA ILE A 81 1.00 1.08 0.40
C ILE A 81 1.95 1.74 -0.60
N CYS A 82 1.44 2.67 -1.40
CA CYS A 82 2.27 3.54 -2.24
C CYS A 82 2.24 4.98 -1.72
N ILE A 83 3.40 5.60 -1.58
CA ILE A 83 3.56 7.02 -1.28
C ILE A 83 4.01 7.74 -2.55
N GLN A 84 3.30 8.79 -2.93
CA GLN A 84 3.69 9.70 -4.00
C GLN A 84 4.26 11.00 -3.43
N ARG A 85 5.49 11.32 -3.83
CA ARG A 85 6.15 12.58 -3.52
C ARG A 85 5.75 13.66 -4.53
N LYS A 86 4.92 14.62 -4.11
CA LYS A 86 4.58 15.79 -4.93
C LYS A 86 5.73 16.83 -4.93
N ARG A 87 5.87 17.55 -6.04
CA ARG A 87 7.02 18.46 -6.31
C ARG A 87 7.01 19.75 -5.48
N ASP A 88 5.87 20.09 -4.91
CA ASP A 88 5.61 21.22 -4.01
C ASP A 88 6.00 20.95 -2.55
N GLY A 89 6.54 19.76 -2.23
CA GLY A 89 7.20 19.46 -0.96
C GLY A 89 6.28 19.00 0.17
N ASP A 90 5.14 19.66 0.39
CA ASP A 90 4.30 19.42 1.58
C ASP A 90 3.02 18.59 1.32
N SER A 91 2.71 18.26 0.06
CA SER A 91 1.45 17.61 -0.31
C SER A 91 1.59 16.12 -0.67
N HIS A 92 2.51 15.39 -0.04
CA HIS A 92 2.69 13.95 -0.31
C HIS A 92 1.40 13.17 -0.11
N LEU A 93 1.17 12.18 -0.97
CA LEU A 93 -0.06 11.41 -1.02
C LEU A 93 0.21 9.94 -0.71
N VAL A 94 -0.72 9.30 -0.01
CA VAL A 94 -0.75 7.87 0.24
C VAL A 94 -1.87 7.25 -0.59
N TRP A 95 -1.50 6.24 -1.35
CA TRP A 95 -2.40 5.40 -2.13
C TRP A 95 -2.49 4.04 -1.45
N ASP A 96 -3.57 3.83 -0.71
CA ASP A 96 -3.90 2.60 -0.01
C ASP A 96 -5.30 2.15 -0.43
N LEU A 97 -5.39 1.04 -1.14
CA LEU A 97 -6.65 0.53 -1.67
C LEU A 97 -7.53 -0.08 -0.57
N ASP A 98 -6.94 -0.48 0.56
CA ASP A 98 -7.62 -1.10 1.69
C ASP A 98 -8.02 -0.07 2.78
N SER A 99 -7.60 1.19 2.64
CA SER A 99 -7.98 2.27 3.56
C SER A 99 -9.42 2.73 3.37
N SER A 100 -10.09 3.07 4.47
CA SER A 100 -11.38 3.77 4.48
C SER A 100 -11.24 5.31 4.50
N LEU A 101 -10.02 5.83 4.50
CA LEU A 101 -9.74 7.27 4.34
C LEU A 101 -9.92 7.70 2.88
N PRO A 102 -9.89 9.02 2.57
CA PRO A 102 -9.93 9.49 1.18
C PRO A 102 -8.86 8.84 0.31
N PHE A 103 -9.16 8.66 -0.98
CA PHE A 103 -8.26 8.02 -1.93
C PHE A 103 -7.92 8.98 -3.09
N PRO A 104 -6.64 9.39 -3.25
CA PRO A 104 -5.53 9.21 -2.30
C PRO A 104 -5.72 10.04 -1.01
N SER A 105 -5.02 9.64 0.06
CA SER A 105 -5.00 10.36 1.34
C SER A 105 -3.79 11.31 1.42
N PRO A 106 -3.91 12.52 1.99
CA PRO A 106 -2.74 13.29 2.40
C PRO A 106 -1.90 12.51 3.41
N LEU A 107 -0.57 12.51 3.25
CA LEU A 107 0.35 11.73 4.07
C LEU A 107 0.21 12.02 5.56
N ALA A 108 0.11 13.29 5.94
CA ALA A 108 -0.05 13.69 7.34
C ALA A 108 -1.31 13.08 7.97
N THR A 109 -2.44 13.13 7.26
CA THR A 109 -3.71 12.54 7.68
C THR A 109 -3.63 11.02 7.76
N TYR A 110 -3.03 10.36 6.77
CA TYR A 110 -2.86 8.90 6.80
C TYR A 110 -2.01 8.46 8.00
N VAL A 111 -0.92 9.17 8.29
CA VAL A 111 -0.08 8.88 9.46
C VAL A 111 -0.83 9.11 10.77
N SER A 112 -1.55 10.22 10.90
CA SER A 112 -2.27 10.52 12.15
C SER A 112 -3.45 9.57 12.41
N GLU A 113 -4.16 9.15 11.36
CA GLU A 113 -5.39 8.35 11.49
C GLU A 113 -5.13 6.85 11.37
N THR A 114 -4.31 6.38 10.41
CA THR A 114 -4.07 4.94 10.20
C THR A 114 -2.90 4.42 11.01
N ILE A 115 -1.81 5.18 11.12
CA ILE A 115 -0.62 4.77 11.91
C ILE A 115 -0.76 5.18 13.38
N ARG A 116 -1.38 6.32 13.68
CA ARG A 116 -1.61 6.82 15.05
C ARG A 116 -0.37 6.71 15.95
N PRO A 117 0.76 7.37 15.62
CA PRO A 117 2.00 7.26 16.41
C PRO A 117 1.86 7.76 17.86
N SER A 118 0.86 8.58 18.16
CA SER A 118 0.51 9.00 19.52
C SER A 118 -0.15 7.89 20.36
N PHE A 119 -0.65 6.82 19.74
CA PHE A 119 -1.18 5.66 20.44
C PHE A 119 -0.03 4.73 20.85
N GLN A 120 0.17 4.56 22.15
CA GLN A 120 1.25 3.74 22.67
C GLN A 120 0.96 2.25 22.46
N LEU A 121 1.76 1.61 21.61
CA LEU A 121 1.70 0.18 21.37
C LEU A 121 2.67 -0.58 22.27
N PHE A 122 2.30 -1.80 22.65
CA PHE A 122 3.28 -2.76 23.17
C PHE A 122 4.37 -3.02 22.13
N SER A 123 5.57 -3.35 22.60
CA SER A 123 6.76 -3.52 21.76
C SER A 123 6.55 -4.54 20.64
N GLU A 124 5.80 -5.62 20.90
CA GLU A 124 5.45 -6.65 19.92
C GLU A 124 4.60 -6.19 18.75
N TYR A 125 3.84 -5.09 18.91
CA TYR A 125 2.99 -4.51 17.86
C TYR A 125 3.66 -3.34 17.14
N GLN A 126 4.90 -2.99 17.50
CA GLN A 126 5.63 -1.91 16.83
C GLN A 126 5.78 -2.22 15.34
N ARG A 127 5.61 -1.19 14.51
CA ARG A 127 5.57 -1.31 13.05
C ARG A 127 6.91 -0.91 12.47
N PHE A 128 7.43 -1.72 11.57
CA PHE A 128 8.60 -1.39 10.77
C PHE A 128 8.17 -1.07 9.34
N PHE A 129 8.84 -0.08 8.75
CA PHE A 129 8.53 0.43 7.43
C PHE A 129 9.74 0.21 6.52
N ARG A 130 9.59 -0.65 5.51
CA ARG A 130 10.58 -0.81 4.45
C ARG A 130 10.12 -0.04 3.22
N VAL A 131 10.80 1.07 2.96
CA VAL A 131 10.54 1.94 1.80
C VAL A 131 11.38 1.48 0.62
N VAL A 132 10.74 1.27 -0.53
CA VAL A 132 11.36 0.82 -1.78
C VAL A 132 10.99 1.81 -2.89
N HIS A 133 11.97 2.30 -3.63
CA HIS A 133 11.72 3.18 -4.77
C HIS A 133 10.97 2.42 -5.87
N ALA A 134 9.87 2.98 -6.40
CA ALA A 134 8.99 2.26 -7.32
C ALA A 134 9.67 1.74 -8.60
N PRO A 135 10.62 2.44 -9.26
CA PRO A 135 11.32 1.87 -10.41
C PRO A 135 12.08 0.59 -10.07
N ILE A 136 12.63 0.48 -8.85
CA ILE A 136 13.29 -0.74 -8.38
C ILE A 136 12.24 -1.81 -8.10
N PHE A 137 11.15 -1.45 -7.43
CA PHE A 137 10.05 -2.36 -7.13
C PHE A 137 9.45 -2.95 -8.40
N LEU A 138 9.04 -2.12 -9.36
CA LEU A 138 8.41 -2.55 -10.62
C LEU A 138 9.31 -3.49 -11.44
N ARG A 139 10.63 -3.29 -11.40
CA ARG A 139 11.60 -4.14 -12.11
C ARG A 139 11.88 -5.46 -11.39
N CYS A 140 11.90 -5.45 -10.05
CA CYS A 140 12.39 -6.58 -9.24
C CYS A 140 11.32 -7.36 -8.48
N PHE A 141 10.12 -6.84 -8.37
CA PHE A 141 9.05 -7.51 -7.65
C PHE A 141 8.62 -8.78 -8.39
N ALA A 142 8.45 -9.86 -7.63
CA ALA A 142 7.91 -11.12 -8.10
C ALA A 142 7.08 -11.75 -6.98
N SER A 143 5.95 -12.33 -7.34
CA SER A 143 5.05 -13.03 -6.43
C SER A 143 4.61 -14.34 -7.07
N ASP A 144 5.02 -15.45 -6.46
CA ASP A 144 4.52 -16.79 -6.79
C ASP A 144 3.28 -17.16 -5.95
N ARG A 145 2.77 -16.22 -5.14
CA ARG A 145 1.57 -16.32 -4.29
C ARG A 145 1.58 -17.48 -3.29
N ARG A 146 2.69 -18.18 -3.11
CA ARG A 146 2.74 -19.37 -2.23
C ARG A 146 2.47 -19.04 -0.77
N HIS A 147 2.73 -17.81 -0.34
CA HIS A 147 2.44 -17.35 1.02
C HIS A 147 0.92 -17.31 1.32
N MET A 148 0.07 -17.30 0.29
CA MET A 148 -1.39 -17.35 0.40
C MET A 148 -1.96 -18.77 0.30
N ARG A 149 -1.10 -19.81 0.37
CA ARG A 149 -1.53 -21.19 0.44
C ARG A 149 -1.38 -21.74 1.86
N ASP A 150 -2.37 -22.52 2.29
CA ASP A 150 -2.29 -23.27 3.54
C ASP A 150 -1.35 -24.49 3.41
N SER A 151 -1.17 -25.24 4.50
CA SER A 151 -0.33 -26.44 4.52
C SER A 151 -0.85 -27.59 3.66
N ALA A 152 -2.14 -27.59 3.30
CA ALA A 152 -2.76 -28.55 2.40
C ALA A 152 -2.69 -28.10 0.92
N GLY A 153 -2.22 -26.87 0.65
CA GLY A 153 -2.11 -26.29 -0.68
C GLY A 153 -3.37 -25.57 -1.16
N ASN A 154 -4.39 -25.40 -0.31
CA ASN A 154 -5.58 -24.62 -0.63
C ASN A 154 -5.29 -23.12 -0.49
N TRP A 155 -6.04 -22.29 -1.20
CA TRP A 155 -5.95 -20.84 -1.08
C TRP A 155 -6.57 -20.36 0.24
N ILE A 156 -5.81 -19.58 1.00
CA ILE A 156 -6.30 -18.86 2.19
C ILE A 156 -7.27 -17.75 1.76
N ALA A 157 -6.96 -17.09 0.64
CA ALA A 157 -7.84 -16.17 -0.07
C ALA A 157 -7.63 -16.35 -1.59
N GLU A 158 -8.72 -16.25 -2.35
CA GLU A 158 -8.70 -16.44 -3.81
C GLU A 158 -7.71 -15.49 -4.49
N PRO A 159 -6.80 -15.99 -5.35
CA PRO A 159 -5.81 -15.18 -6.01
C PRO A 159 -6.41 -14.31 -7.13
N PRO A 160 -5.71 -13.27 -7.56
CA PRO A 160 -6.09 -12.54 -8.76
C PRO A 160 -6.13 -13.46 -10.00
N ALA A 161 -7.07 -13.21 -10.91
CA ALA A 161 -7.29 -14.04 -12.10
C ALA A 161 -6.17 -13.95 -13.16
N TYR A 162 -5.26 -12.97 -13.04
CA TYR A 162 -4.10 -12.85 -13.91
C TYR A 162 -2.92 -13.69 -13.41
N GLU A 163 -2.01 -14.05 -14.32
CA GLU A 163 -0.80 -14.81 -14.03
C GLU A 163 0.09 -14.13 -12.98
N SER A 164 0.87 -14.93 -12.25
CA SER A 164 1.82 -14.43 -11.24
C SER A 164 2.77 -13.37 -11.81
N ILE A 165 3.03 -12.32 -11.02
CA ILE A 165 4.00 -11.28 -11.40
C ILE A 165 5.42 -11.86 -11.31
N VAL A 166 6.16 -11.77 -12.41
CA VAL A 166 7.56 -12.21 -12.51
C VAL A 166 8.45 -10.98 -12.72
N ALA A 167 9.61 -10.97 -12.04
CA ALA A 167 10.58 -9.89 -12.20
C ALA A 167 11.18 -9.87 -13.61
N GLU A 168 11.36 -8.67 -14.16
CA GLU A 168 11.90 -8.47 -15.52
C GLU A 168 13.44 -8.65 -15.58
N GLY A 169 14.13 -8.70 -14.43
CA GLY A 169 15.60 -8.82 -14.35
C GLY A 169 16.11 -9.84 -13.34
N LYS A 170 17.41 -10.18 -13.43
CA LYS A 170 18.14 -10.96 -12.41
C LYS A 170 18.20 -10.16 -11.11
N CYS A 171 17.16 -10.22 -10.29
CA CYS A 171 17.16 -9.57 -8.99
C CYS A 171 17.79 -10.51 -7.96
N ILE A 172 18.87 -10.04 -7.34
CA ILE A 172 19.47 -10.65 -6.17
C ILE A 172 18.39 -10.60 -5.09
N ARG A 173 17.80 -11.76 -4.76
CA ARG A 173 16.87 -11.89 -3.64
C ARG A 173 17.62 -11.40 -2.39
N LYS A 174 17.08 -10.39 -1.69
CA LYS A 174 17.60 -10.01 -0.37
C LYS A 174 17.35 -11.16 0.62
N PRO A 175 18.20 -11.30 1.66
CA PRO A 175 18.35 -12.50 2.49
C PRO A 175 17.05 -13.02 3.08
#